data_AF-A0A8T4RYS4-F1
#
_entry.id   AF-A0A8T4RYS4-F1
#
_cell.length_a   1.000
_cell.length_b   1.000
_cell.length_c   1.000
_cell.angle_alpha   90.00
_cell.angle_beta   90.00
_cell.angle_gamma   90.00
#
_symmetry.space_group_name_H-M   'P 1'
#
loop_
_entity.id
_entity.type
_entity.pdbx_description
1 polymer ?
#
loop_
_entity_poly.entity_id
_entity_poly.type
_entity_poly.pdbx_seq_one_letter_code
_entity_poly.pdbx_strand_id
1 'polypeptide(L)'
;MAGEKKRFMDVVSALEYEELVELQRDLFKGGTTIKQAISKKLKEIHATESRLCAGCGNTVNLMVANEFTLIFGTTDTKKMVSFCALDCMEYFTKNLKRLTTKEISQKR
;
A
#
# COMPACT_ATOMS: atom_id res chain seq x y z
N MET A 1 8.68 -18.99 1.01
CA MET A 1 7.34 -19.38 0.48
C MET A 1 6.63 -20.47 1.29
N ALA A 2 7.30 -21.29 2.12
CA ALA A 2 6.62 -22.35 2.91
C ALA A 2 5.89 -21.84 4.17
N GLY A 3 6.33 -20.74 4.78
CA GLY A 3 5.76 -20.23 6.05
C GLY A 3 4.40 -19.55 5.94
N GLU A 4 4.10 -18.88 4.82
CA GLU A 4 2.84 -18.15 4.62
C GLU A 4 1.66 -19.09 4.39
N LYS A 5 1.88 -20.17 3.64
CA LYS A 5 0.88 -21.22 3.44
C LYS A 5 0.48 -21.87 4.77
N LYS A 6 1.43 -22.05 5.70
CA LYS A 6 1.16 -22.68 6.99
C LYS A 6 0.14 -21.88 7.81
N ARG A 7 0.34 -20.56 7.95
CA ARG A 7 -0.58 -19.70 8.71
C ARG A 7 -1.99 -19.66 8.13
N PHE A 8 -2.12 -19.64 6.81
CA PHE A 8 -3.43 -19.66 6.17
C PHE A 8 -4.16 -20.99 6.43
N MET A 9 -3.44 -22.11 6.34
CA MET A 9 -3.99 -23.42 6.65
C MET A 9 -4.41 -23.53 8.13
N ASP A 10 -3.64 -22.95 9.05
CA ASP A 10 -4.00 -22.93 10.47
C ASP A 10 -5.34 -22.19 10.70
N VAL A 11 -5.60 -21.10 9.97
CA VAL A 11 -6.88 -20.37 10.02
C VAL A 11 -8.02 -21.21 9.45
N VAL A 12 -7.82 -21.84 8.29
CA VAL A 12 -8.85 -22.70 7.68
C VAL A 12 -9.17 -23.88 8.58
N SER A 13 -8.18 -24.46 9.24
CA SER A 13 -8.36 -25.56 10.19
C SER A 13 -9.06 -25.17 11.48
N ALA A 14 -9.16 -23.88 11.80
CA ALA A 14 -9.84 -23.37 12.98
C ALA A 14 -11.33 -23.04 12.73
N LEU A 15 -11.80 -23.09 11.48
CA LEU A 15 -13.20 -22.81 11.12
C LEU A 15 -14.10 -23.99 11.44
N GLU A 16 -15.33 -23.70 11.86
CA GLU A 16 -16.38 -24.70 12.07
C GLU A 16 -16.92 -25.22 10.72
N TYR A 17 -17.65 -26.34 10.76
CA TYR A 17 -18.15 -26.99 9.55
C TYR A 17 -19.03 -26.06 8.70
N GLU A 18 -19.95 -25.34 9.35
CA GLU A 18 -20.84 -24.37 8.69
C GLU A 18 -20.04 -23.26 8.00
N GLU A 19 -19.03 -22.71 8.67
CA GLU A 19 -18.15 -21.66 8.13
C GLU A 19 -17.33 -22.16 6.93
N LEU A 20 -16.85 -23.41 6.99
CA LEU A 20 -16.14 -24.06 5.88
C LEU A 20 -17.05 -24.26 4.66
N VAL A 21 -18.31 -24.64 4.89
CA VAL A 21 -19.31 -24.78 3.80
C VAL A 21 -19.62 -23.43 3.17
N GLU A 22 -19.77 -22.37 3.97
CA GLU A 22 -19.97 -21.02 3.46
C GLU A 22 -18.78 -20.50 2.66
N LEU A 23 -17.57 -20.67 3.21
CA LEU A 23 -16.32 -20.31 2.55
C LEU A 23 -16.18 -21.04 1.21
N GLN A 24 -16.47 -22.35 1.18
CA GLN A 24 -16.44 -23.14 -0.05
C GLN A 24 -17.44 -22.60 -1.07
N ARG A 25 -18.68 -22.29 -0.67
CA ARG A 25 -19.71 -21.72 -1.56
C ARG A 25 -19.32 -20.37 -2.12
N ASP A 26 -18.73 -19.48 -1.31
CA ASP A 26 -18.25 -18.17 -1.78
C ASP A 26 -17.13 -18.36 -2.81
N LEU A 27 -16.16 -19.22 -2.53
CA LEU A 27 -15.06 -19.52 -3.45
C LEU A 27 -15.56 -20.09 -4.78
N PHE A 28 -16.54 -20.98 -4.78
CA PHE A 28 -17.18 -21.48 -6.01
C PHE A 28 -17.86 -20.37 -6.83
N LYS A 29 -18.41 -19.35 -6.17
CA LYS A 29 -19.01 -18.17 -6.80
C LYS A 29 -17.98 -17.11 -7.23
N GLY A 30 -16.69 -17.43 -7.18
CA GLY A 30 -15.59 -16.53 -7.54
C GLY A 30 -14.99 -15.75 -6.37
N GLY A 31 -15.35 -16.09 -5.13
CA GLY A 31 -14.77 -15.55 -3.90
C GLY A 31 -15.14 -14.09 -3.63
N THR A 32 -16.32 -13.64 -4.05
CA THR A 32 -16.69 -12.22 -4.02
C THR A 32 -16.71 -11.66 -2.60
N THR A 33 -17.31 -12.39 -1.66
CA THR A 33 -17.44 -11.94 -0.27
C THR A 33 -16.07 -11.88 0.41
N ILE A 34 -15.28 -12.94 0.27
CA ILE A 34 -13.95 -12.97 0.88
C ILE A 34 -12.98 -11.97 0.23
N LYS A 35 -13.08 -11.75 -1.09
CA LYS A 35 -12.32 -10.69 -1.78
C LYS A 35 -12.66 -9.31 -1.23
N GLN A 36 -13.94 -9.02 -0.99
CA GLN A 36 -14.35 -7.75 -0.40
C GLN A 36 -13.83 -7.61 1.03
N ALA A 37 -13.94 -8.65 1.85
CA ALA A 37 -13.45 -8.66 3.23
C ALA A 37 -11.92 -8.41 3.29
N ILE A 38 -11.15 -9.14 2.47
CA ILE A 38 -9.69 -8.96 2.36
C ILE A 38 -9.37 -7.54 1.88
N SER A 39 -10.04 -7.06 0.82
CA SER A 39 -9.81 -5.72 0.28
C SER A 39 -10.08 -4.62 1.31
N LYS A 40 -11.15 -4.78 2.10
CA LYS A 40 -11.48 -3.86 3.20
C LYS A 40 -10.37 -3.88 4.26
N LYS A 41 -9.92 -5.07 4.67
CA LYS A 41 -8.86 -5.18 5.70
C LYS A 41 -7.52 -4.61 5.23
N LEU A 42 -7.15 -4.84 3.97
CA LEU A 42 -5.95 -4.22 3.38
C LEU A 42 -6.07 -2.70 3.35
N LYS A 43 -7.24 -2.16 3.02
CA LYS A 43 -7.48 -0.70 3.10
C LYS A 43 -7.34 -0.17 4.52
N GLU A 44 -7.88 -0.86 5.52
CA GLU A 44 -7.73 -0.48 6.94
C GLU A 44 -6.28 -0.49 7.39
N ILE A 45 -5.50 -1.52 7.01
CA ILE A 45 -4.07 -1.62 7.31
C ILE A 45 -3.32 -0.46 6.64
N HIS A 46 -3.56 -0.22 5.34
CA HIS A 46 -2.93 0.91 4.64
C HIS A 46 -3.34 2.27 5.19
N ALA A 47 -4.54 2.39 5.75
CA ALA A 47 -5.00 3.63 6.39
C ALA A 47 -4.39 3.84 7.79
N THR A 48 -3.96 2.76 8.45
CA THR A 48 -3.33 2.80 9.79
C THR A 48 -1.81 2.81 9.75
N GLU A 49 -1.20 2.43 8.64
CA GLU A 49 0.21 2.71 8.36
C GLU A 49 0.41 4.23 8.26
N SER A 50 0.71 4.86 9.39
CA SER A 50 1.10 6.27 9.45
C SER A 50 2.27 6.47 8.50
N ARG A 51 2.02 7.11 7.36
CA ARG A 51 3.10 7.42 6.43
C ARG A 51 3.79 8.67 6.90
N LEU A 52 5.11 8.59 7.02
CA LEU A 52 5.91 9.79 7.26
C LEU A 52 5.93 10.62 5.97
N CYS A 53 5.81 11.93 6.11
CA CYS A 53 5.94 12.87 5.02
C CYS A 53 7.34 12.74 4.43
N ALA A 54 7.44 12.50 3.13
CA ALA A 54 8.74 12.36 2.48
C ALA A 54 9.55 13.66 2.42
N GLY A 55 8.90 14.81 2.66
CA GLY A 55 9.55 16.12 2.73
C GLY A 55 10.10 16.46 4.13
N CYS A 56 9.29 16.29 5.18
CA CYS A 56 9.61 16.78 6.52
C CYS A 56 9.60 15.71 7.63
N GLY A 57 9.21 14.47 7.34
CA GLY A 57 9.16 13.37 8.30
C GLY A 57 7.94 13.36 9.23
N ASN A 58 7.06 14.36 9.18
CA ASN A 58 5.84 14.38 10.00
C ASN A 58 4.87 13.25 9.61
N THR A 59 4.11 12.74 10.58
CA THR A 59 3.03 11.79 10.32
C THR A 59 1.97 12.40 9.42
N VAL A 60 1.71 11.76 8.28
CA VAL A 60 0.64 12.11 7.34
C VAL A 60 -0.60 11.30 7.72
N ASN A 61 -1.67 12.01 8.07
CA ASN A 61 -2.98 11.38 8.23
C ASN A 61 -3.65 11.29 6.86
N LEU A 62 -3.63 10.10 6.26
CA LEU A 62 -4.22 9.82 4.95
C LEU A 62 -5.76 9.82 4.97
N MET A 63 -6.42 10.01 6.12
CA MET A 63 -7.89 10.10 6.18
C MET A 63 -8.43 11.52 5.99
N VAL A 64 -7.56 12.53 5.92
CA VAL A 64 -8.00 13.93 5.77
C VAL A 64 -7.87 14.35 4.31
N ALA A 65 -8.97 14.84 3.74
CA ALA A 65 -9.04 15.33 2.38
C ALA A 65 -8.04 16.48 2.17
N ASN A 66 -6.89 16.16 1.55
CA ASN A 66 -5.93 17.00 0.82
C ASN A 66 -4.63 16.20 0.67
N GLU A 67 -4.73 15.03 0.02
CA GLU A 67 -3.60 14.12 -0.16
C GLU A 67 -2.68 14.60 -1.28
N PHE A 68 -1.46 14.99 -0.93
CA PHE A 68 -0.38 15.14 -1.88
C PHE A 68 0.39 13.83 -1.93
N THR A 69 0.05 12.96 -2.88
CA THR A 69 0.72 11.66 -3.06
C THR A 69 1.34 11.58 -4.46
N LEU A 70 2.59 11.10 -4.54
CA LEU A 70 3.31 10.91 -5.79
C LEU A 70 3.67 9.43 -5.95
N ILE A 71 3.25 8.84 -7.06
CA ILE A 71 3.53 7.44 -7.43
C ILE A 71 4.45 7.46 -8.65
N PHE A 72 5.58 6.77 -8.59
CA PHE A 72 6.56 6.74 -9.67
C PHE A 72 7.34 5.42 -9.72
N GLY A 73 7.88 5.08 -10.88
CA GLY A 73 8.59 3.81 -11.14
C GLY A 73 7.91 2.97 -12.23
N THR A 74 8.56 1.88 -12.64
CA THR A 74 7.98 0.92 -13.60
C THR A 74 6.86 0.12 -12.95
N THR A 75 6.09 -0.63 -13.75
CA THR A 75 4.96 -1.43 -13.28
C THR A 75 5.31 -2.34 -12.10
N ASP A 76 6.53 -2.90 -12.11
CA ASP A 76 7.00 -3.86 -11.11
C ASP A 76 7.73 -3.20 -9.92
N THR A 77 8.14 -1.94 -10.03
CA THR A 77 8.89 -1.22 -8.98
C THR A 77 8.26 0.14 -8.65
N LYS A 78 6.93 0.19 -8.54
CA LYS A 78 6.23 1.42 -8.14
C LYS A 78 6.60 1.80 -6.71
N LYS A 79 7.08 3.02 -6.54
CA LYS A 79 7.26 3.67 -5.25
C LYS A 79 6.14 4.69 -5.05
N MET A 80 5.67 4.77 -3.82
CA MET A 80 4.63 5.71 -3.41
C MET A 80 5.18 6.53 -2.24
N VAL A 81 5.01 7.85 -2.31
CA VAL A 81 5.38 8.78 -1.25
C VAL A 81 4.26 9.77 -1.03
N SER A 82 4.03 10.10 0.23
CA SER A 82 2.97 10.99 0.68
C SER A 82 3.59 12.23 1.33
N PHE A 83 2.90 13.36 1.20
CA PHE A 83 3.33 14.65 1.76
C PHE A 83 2.20 15.25 2.60
N CYS A 84 2.57 15.88 3.72
CA CYS A 84 1.60 16.53 4.61
C CYS A 84 1.05 17.86 4.04
N ALA A 85 1.74 18.46 3.06
CA ALA A 85 1.38 19.74 2.45
C ALA A 85 1.97 19.85 1.03
N LEU A 86 1.41 20.76 0.23
CA LEU A 86 1.88 21.04 -1.13
C LEU A 86 3.34 21.49 -1.13
N ASP A 87 3.74 22.34 -0.18
CA ASP A 87 5.10 22.85 -0.05
C ASP A 87 6.13 21.72 0.15
N CYS A 88 5.77 20.69 0.92
CA CYS A 88 6.62 19.51 1.12
C CYS A 88 6.79 18.72 -0.18
N MET A 89 5.73 18.61 -0.99
CA MET A 89 5.80 17.98 -2.31
C MET A 89 6.62 18.84 -3.29
N GLU A 90 6.45 20.15 -3.28
CA GLU A 90 7.21 21.06 -4.14
C GLU A 90 8.71 21.03 -3.82
N TYR A 91 9.06 21.10 -2.53
CA TYR A 91 10.44 20.96 -2.08
C TYR A 91 11.05 19.63 -2.54
N PHE A 92 10.33 18.53 -2.35
CA PHE A 92 10.78 17.21 -2.76
C PHE A 92 11.01 17.11 -4.27
N THR A 93 10.07 17.58 -5.08
CA THR A 93 10.17 17.53 -6.56
C THR A 93 11.26 18.45 -7.11
N LYS A 94 11.48 19.63 -6.52
CA LYS A 94 12.62 20.50 -6.86
C LYS A 94 13.96 19.81 -6.58
N ASN A 95 14.07 19.14 -5.43
CA ASN A 95 15.29 18.40 -5.09
C ASN A 95 15.53 17.21 -6.03
N LEU A 96 14.48 16.46 -6.38
CA LEU A 96 14.58 15.39 -7.37
C LEU A 96 15.12 15.89 -8.72
N LYS A 97 14.57 16.99 -9.25
CA LYS A 97 15.06 17.60 -10.51
C LYS A 97 16.53 18.00 -10.45
N ARG A 98 16.99 18.50 -9.30
CA ARG A 98 18.38 18.88 -9.09
C ARG A 98 19.31 17.67 -9.09
N LEU A 99 18.90 16.55 -8.50
CA LEU A 99 19.68 15.31 -8.47
C LEU A 99 19.80 14.70 -9.87
N THR A 100 18.69 14.59 -10.60
CA THR A 100 18.71 14.03 -11.97
C THR A 100 19.51 14.89 -12.94
N THR A 101 19.48 16.21 -12.79
CA THR A 101 20.23 17.13 -13.67
C THR A 101 21.74 17.09 -13.39
N LYS A 102 22.15 16.94 -12.11
CA LYS A 102 23.57 16.79 -11.74
C LYS A 102 24.16 15.46 -12.21
N GLU A 103 23.41 14.37 -12.16
CA GLU A 103 23.86 13.06 -12.66
C GLU A 103 24.02 13.02 -14.18
N ILE A 104 23.19 13.76 -14.92
CA ILE A 104 23.30 13.87 -16.39
C ILE A 104 24.54 14.70 -16.80
N SER A 105 24.94 15.67 -15.98
CA SER A 105 26.10 16.54 -16.25
C SER A 105 27.43 15.92 -15.81
N GLN A 106 27.44 14.92 -14.93
CA GLN A 106 28.64 14.15 -14.58
C GLN A 106 28.91 12.94 -15.48
N LYS A 107 27.95 12.58 -16.36
CA LYS A 107 28.08 11.48 -17.34
C LYS A 107 28.36 11.95 -18.78
N ARG A 108 28.65 13.24 -18.97
CA ARG A 108 29.08 13.81 -20.27
C ARG A 108 30.54 14.19 -20.22
#